data_AF-A0A962ZPN6-F1
#
_entry.id   AF-A0A962ZPN6-F1
#
_cell.length_a   1.000
_cell.length_b   1.000
_cell.length_c   1.000
_cell.angle_alpha   90.00
_cell.angle_beta   90.00
_cell.angle_gamma   90.00
#
_symmetry.space_group_name_H-M   'P 1'
#
loop_
_entity.id
_entity.type
_entity.pdbx_description
1 polymer ?
#
loop_
_entity_poly.entity_id
_entity_poly.type
_entity_poly.pdbx_seq_one_letter_code
_entity_poly.pdbx_strand_id
1 'polypeptide(L)'
;MLITDAVHIWREADGDYHFEWETSHPDTQVTVEPLEAPGGVQARYSESRSGASLSGLRPASRHYFRLRDQHGNEVLATERKLGMQGTPNFRDFGGYRTRDGRAVKWGFLYRSGQLSGLSDQDVSLLESLDIDLVCDFRRLEEQQGDPSRLPCARPPKVASLPIVPGSNSRFFEEVADSAGDPQAMFDFMLEINRDFAEAQSDTYGRMFREILALQDARFLVHCAAGKDRTGFAAAIVLLALGVERDVVMRDY
;
A
#
# COMPACT_ATOMS: atom_id res chain seq x y z
N MET A 1 11.60 -17.29 19.42
CA MET A 1 10.72 -16.11 19.46
C MET A 1 10.35 -15.74 18.04
N LEU A 2 9.10 -15.35 17.81
CA LEU A 2 8.62 -14.86 16.52
C LEU A 2 9.37 -13.58 16.11
N ILE A 3 9.91 -13.57 14.88
CA ILE A 3 10.49 -12.37 14.28
C ILE A 3 9.34 -11.64 13.59
N THR A 4 8.75 -10.67 14.27
CA THR A 4 7.49 -10.03 13.85
C THR A 4 7.55 -9.34 12.49
N ASP A 5 8.75 -8.92 12.08
CA ASP A 5 8.98 -8.18 10.83
C ASP A 5 9.22 -9.14 9.65
N ALA A 6 9.27 -10.43 9.92
CA ALA A 6 9.41 -11.51 8.94
C ALA A 6 8.11 -12.30 8.77
N VAL A 7 6.96 -11.71 9.11
CA VAL A 7 5.64 -12.28 8.81
C VAL A 7 5.19 -11.84 7.42
N HIS A 8 4.99 -12.81 6.54
CA HIS A 8 4.44 -12.61 5.21
C HIS A 8 3.04 -13.22 5.12
N ILE A 9 2.08 -12.44 4.61
CA ILE A 9 0.70 -12.88 4.42
C ILE A 9 0.30 -12.54 3.00
N TRP A 10 -0.24 -13.53 2.30
CA TRP A 10 -0.87 -13.35 1.00
C TRP A 10 -2.17 -14.11 0.94
N ARG A 11 -2.96 -13.77 -0.06
CA ARG A 11 -4.27 -14.33 -0.28
C ARG A 11 -4.37 -14.84 -1.70
N GLU A 12 -4.79 -16.08 -1.84
CA GLU A 12 -4.99 -16.71 -3.14
C GLU A 12 -6.36 -16.34 -3.73
N ALA A 13 -6.54 -16.63 -5.02
CA ALA A 13 -7.77 -16.28 -5.75
C ALA A 13 -9.02 -17.00 -5.24
N ASP A 14 -8.87 -18.17 -4.62
CA ASP A 14 -9.94 -18.91 -3.94
C ASP A 14 -10.39 -18.27 -2.62
N GLY A 15 -9.61 -17.31 -2.12
CA GLY A 15 -9.86 -16.55 -0.91
C GLY A 15 -9.14 -17.06 0.33
N ASP A 16 -8.37 -18.15 0.21
CA ASP A 16 -7.59 -18.70 1.31
C ASP A 16 -6.39 -17.79 1.64
N TYR A 17 -6.11 -17.67 2.93
CA TYR A 17 -4.99 -16.90 3.43
C TYR A 17 -3.81 -17.81 3.71
N HIS A 18 -2.63 -17.37 3.32
CA HIS A 18 -1.39 -18.07 3.53
C HIS A 18 -0.43 -17.21 4.33
N PHE A 19 0.34 -17.88 5.18
CA PHE A 19 1.20 -17.26 6.18
C PHE A 19 2.57 -17.92 6.11
N GLU A 20 3.60 -17.10 6.09
CA GLU A 20 4.98 -17.50 6.34
C GLU A 20 5.56 -16.61 7.44
N TRP A 21 6.39 -17.19 8.30
CA TRP A 21 7.05 -16.43 9.36
C TRP A 21 8.44 -17.00 9.67
N GLU A 22 9.32 -16.14 10.16
CA GLU A 22 10.58 -16.55 10.75
C GLU A 22 10.54 -16.52 12.27
N THR A 23 11.31 -17.41 12.89
CA THR A 23 11.49 -17.44 14.33
C THR A 23 12.97 -17.57 14.67
N SER A 24 13.36 -17.06 15.84
CA SER A 24 14.74 -17.16 16.32
C SER A 24 15.19 -18.59 16.66
N HIS A 25 14.27 -19.56 16.70
CA HIS A 25 14.56 -20.97 17.00
C HIS A 25 13.52 -21.85 16.29
N PRO A 26 13.93 -22.87 15.50
CA PRO A 26 13.04 -23.63 14.62
C PRO A 26 11.85 -24.29 15.33
N ASP A 27 12.01 -24.67 16.60
CA ASP A 27 10.94 -25.30 17.39
C ASP A 27 9.93 -24.30 18.00
N THR A 28 10.07 -23.00 17.73
CA THR A 28 9.13 -21.98 18.24
C THR A 28 7.75 -22.22 17.62
N GLN A 29 6.76 -22.59 18.43
CA GLN A 29 5.38 -22.71 17.97
C GLN A 29 4.73 -21.34 17.85
N VAL A 30 4.01 -21.14 16.74
CA VAL A 30 3.25 -19.93 16.43
C VAL A 30 1.82 -20.34 16.12
N THR A 31 0.85 -19.64 16.71
CA THR A 31 -0.56 -19.77 16.36
C THR A 31 -0.99 -18.59 15.50
N VAL A 32 -1.91 -18.84 14.57
CA VAL A 32 -2.54 -17.84 13.72
C VAL A 32 -4.04 -17.84 14.01
N GLU A 33 -4.55 -16.68 14.43
CA GLU A 33 -5.95 -16.50 14.79
C GLU A 33 -6.51 -15.28 14.05
N PRO A 34 -7.64 -15.38 13.33
CA PRO A 34 -8.30 -14.20 12.80
C PRO A 34 -8.89 -13.37 13.96
N LEU A 35 -8.78 -12.04 13.88
CA LEU A 35 -9.29 -11.14 14.93
C LEU A 35 -10.81 -11.21 15.07
N GLU A 36 -11.50 -11.39 13.95
CA GLU A 36 -12.90 -11.79 13.92
C GLU A 36 -12.93 -13.27 13.56
N ALA A 37 -13.47 -14.11 14.44
CA ALA A 37 -13.56 -15.55 14.20
C ALA A 37 -14.97 -15.90 13.67
N PRO A 38 -15.23 -15.81 12.35
CA PRO A 38 -16.43 -16.41 11.81
C PRO A 38 -16.34 -17.92 12.09
N GLY A 39 -17.44 -18.52 12.57
CA GLY A 39 -17.49 -19.97 12.76
C GLY A 39 -17.13 -20.70 11.45
N GLY A 40 -16.36 -21.78 11.54
CA GLY A 40 -16.01 -22.61 10.39
C GLY A 40 -14.66 -22.33 9.74
N VAL A 41 -13.83 -21.43 10.28
CA VAL A 41 -12.43 -21.24 9.83
C VAL A 41 -11.62 -22.50 10.12
N GLN A 42 -10.92 -23.01 9.10
CA GLN A 42 -10.00 -24.15 9.23
C GLN A 42 -8.57 -23.66 9.05
N ALA A 43 -7.72 -23.90 10.05
CA ALA A 43 -6.29 -23.63 9.98
C ALA A 43 -5.51 -24.92 9.70
N ARG A 44 -4.57 -24.87 8.76
CA ARG A 44 -3.62 -25.96 8.47
C ARG A 44 -2.21 -25.42 8.60
N TYR A 45 -1.42 -26.01 9.48
CA TYR A 45 -0.03 -25.62 9.69
C TYR A 45 0.90 -26.46 8.82
N SER A 46 1.94 -25.83 8.28
CA SER A 46 3.00 -26.52 7.53
C SER A 46 3.76 -27.50 8.43
N GLU A 47 4.33 -28.55 7.81
CA GLU A 47 5.17 -29.53 8.53
C GLU A 47 6.41 -28.88 9.16
N SER A 48 6.98 -27.87 8.48
CA SER A 48 8.12 -27.08 8.98
C SER A 48 7.76 -26.12 10.12
N ARG A 49 6.46 -25.96 10.45
CA ARG A 49 5.94 -25.01 11.45
C ARG A 49 6.39 -23.56 11.25
N SER A 50 6.77 -23.20 10.03
CA SER A 50 7.18 -21.86 9.62
C SER A 50 6.12 -21.17 8.75
N GLY A 51 4.91 -21.72 8.72
CA GLY A 51 3.81 -21.23 7.91
C GLY A 51 2.49 -21.96 8.17
N ALA A 52 1.40 -21.37 7.71
CA ALA A 52 0.05 -21.92 7.80
C ALA A 52 -0.81 -21.47 6.61
N SER A 53 -1.96 -22.11 6.44
CA SER A 53 -3.06 -21.61 5.62
C SER A 53 -4.38 -21.62 6.40
N LEU A 54 -5.20 -20.60 6.19
CA LEU A 54 -6.53 -20.45 6.77
C LEU A 54 -7.56 -20.37 5.65
N SER A 55 -8.56 -21.24 5.72
CA SER A 55 -9.69 -21.30 4.79
C SER A 55 -11.03 -21.09 5.50
N GLY A 56 -12.07 -20.77 4.72
CA GLY A 56 -13.42 -20.51 5.24
C GLY A 56 -13.67 -19.06 5.68
N LEU A 57 -12.74 -18.15 5.39
CA LEU A 57 -12.94 -16.71 5.58
C LEU A 57 -13.74 -16.12 4.42
N ARG A 58 -14.57 -15.10 4.70
CA ARG A 58 -15.38 -14.44 3.68
C ARG A 58 -14.48 -13.79 2.63
N PRO A 59 -14.58 -14.16 1.33
CA PRO A 59 -13.67 -13.64 0.30
C PRO A 59 -13.85 -12.15 0.00
N ALA A 60 -15.03 -11.59 0.25
CA ALA A 60 -15.31 -10.19 0.00
C ALA A 60 -14.82 -9.25 1.12
N SER A 61 -14.21 -9.80 2.19
CA SER A 61 -13.78 -9.02 3.35
C SER A 61 -12.28 -9.17 3.56
N ARG A 62 -11.64 -8.08 3.95
CA ARG A 62 -10.27 -8.09 4.43
C ARG A 62 -10.25 -8.58 5.88
N HIS A 63 -9.35 -9.52 6.19
CA HIS A 63 -9.21 -10.10 7.52
C HIS A 63 -7.86 -9.74 8.13
N TYR A 64 -7.85 -9.60 9.45
CA TYR A 64 -6.66 -9.31 10.24
C TYR A 64 -6.37 -10.48 11.15
N PHE A 65 -5.09 -10.76 11.34
CA PHE A 65 -4.63 -11.94 12.04
C PHE A 65 -3.73 -11.56 13.19
N ARG A 66 -3.95 -12.23 14.31
CA ARG A 66 -3.04 -12.29 15.44
C ARG A 66 -2.14 -13.51 15.24
N LEU A 67 -0.84 -13.27 15.11
CA LEU A 67 0.17 -14.30 15.20
C LEU A 67 0.81 -14.22 16.58
N ARG A 68 0.79 -15.32 17.33
CA ARG A 68 1.35 -15.37 18.69
C ARG A 68 2.26 -16.57 18.85
N ASP A 69 3.44 -16.36 19.42
CA ASP A 69 4.32 -17.47 19.79
C ASP A 69 4.07 -17.98 21.23
N GLN A 70 4.59 -19.16 21.52
CA GLN A 70 4.52 -19.79 22.85
C GLN A 70 5.19 -18.99 23.97
N HIS A 71 5.98 -17.96 23.65
CA HIS A 71 6.66 -17.09 24.61
C HIS A 71 5.89 -15.77 24.85
N GLY A 72 4.73 -15.61 24.21
CA GLY A 72 3.87 -14.43 24.34
C GLY A 72 4.20 -13.28 23.39
N ASN A 73 5.14 -13.46 22.45
CA ASN A 73 5.36 -12.46 21.41
C ASN A 73 4.19 -12.48 20.43
N GLU A 74 3.69 -11.30 20.08
CA GLU A 74 2.52 -11.14 19.24
C GLU A 74 2.75 -10.09 18.15
N VAL A 75 2.16 -10.33 16.98
CA VAL A 75 2.02 -9.33 15.92
C VAL A 75 0.62 -9.40 15.31
N LEU A 76 0.06 -8.22 15.05
CA LEU A 76 -1.13 -8.07 14.22
C LEU A 76 -0.70 -7.80 12.78
N ALA A 77 -1.15 -8.66 11.86
CA ALA A 77 -0.76 -8.60 10.46
C ALA A 77 -1.94 -8.96 9.54
N THR A 78 -1.82 -8.58 8.27
CA THR A 78 -2.76 -8.85 7.20
C THR A 78 -1.98 -8.82 5.87
N GLU A 79 -2.60 -9.24 4.78
CA GLU A 79 -2.01 -9.14 3.46
C GLU A 79 -1.80 -7.67 3.06
N ARG A 80 -0.64 -7.43 2.43
CA ARG A 80 -0.27 -6.09 1.97
C ARG A 80 -0.88 -5.77 0.60
N LYS A 81 -0.81 -6.73 -0.32
CA LYS A 81 -1.34 -6.64 -1.68
C LYS A 81 -2.68 -7.36 -1.72
N LEU A 82 -3.71 -6.66 -2.19
CA LEU A 82 -5.09 -7.16 -2.18
C LEU A 82 -5.53 -7.78 -3.51
N GLY A 83 -4.62 -7.93 -4.47
CA GLY A 83 -4.89 -8.65 -5.73
C GLY A 83 -5.88 -7.96 -6.67
N MET A 84 -6.02 -6.63 -6.60
CA MET A 84 -6.90 -5.90 -7.53
C MET A 84 -6.43 -6.05 -8.98
N GLN A 85 -7.39 -6.26 -9.89
CA GLN A 85 -7.09 -6.55 -11.29
C GLN A 85 -7.01 -5.28 -12.14
N GLY A 86 -7.91 -4.33 -11.87
CA GLY A 86 -8.09 -3.12 -12.67
C GLY A 86 -7.18 -1.94 -12.31
N THR A 87 -6.23 -2.13 -11.41
CA THR A 87 -5.28 -1.09 -11.01
C THR A 87 -3.91 -1.68 -10.73
N PRO A 88 -2.82 -1.03 -11.18
CA PRO A 88 -1.50 -1.48 -10.84
C PRO A 88 -1.16 -1.07 -9.40
N ASN A 89 -0.32 -1.89 -8.76
CA ASN A 89 0.39 -1.54 -7.54
C ASN A 89 -0.48 -1.18 -6.32
N PHE A 90 -1.73 -1.64 -6.27
CA PHE A 90 -2.61 -1.43 -5.12
C PHE A 90 -2.14 -2.22 -3.90
N ARG A 91 -1.84 -1.51 -2.81
CA ARG A 91 -1.43 -2.10 -1.54
C ARG A 91 -1.67 -1.19 -0.35
N ASP A 92 -1.82 -1.80 0.81
CA ASP A 92 -1.71 -1.12 2.10
C ASP A 92 -0.24 -0.85 2.42
N PHE A 93 0.12 0.35 2.86
CA PHE A 93 1.48 0.69 3.29
C PHE A 93 1.59 0.90 4.81
N GLY A 94 0.64 0.38 5.58
CA GLY A 94 0.69 0.25 7.03
C GLY A 94 1.48 -0.99 7.50
N GLY A 95 1.40 -1.28 8.80
CA GLY A 95 2.04 -2.44 9.44
C GLY A 95 3.53 -2.31 9.71
N TYR A 96 4.20 -1.28 9.17
CA TYR A 96 5.62 -1.08 9.42
C TYR A 96 5.90 -0.63 10.84
N ARG A 97 6.96 -1.18 11.45
CA ARG A 97 7.44 -0.73 12.75
C ARG A 97 8.12 0.63 12.67
N THR A 98 7.90 1.41 13.72
CA THR A 98 8.54 2.72 13.90
C THR A 98 9.71 2.59 14.87
N ARG A 99 10.62 3.56 14.82
CA ARG A 99 11.82 3.63 15.67
C ARG A 99 11.54 3.59 17.17
N ASP A 100 10.36 4.05 17.58
CA ASP A 100 9.91 4.07 18.97
C ASP A 100 9.14 2.80 19.38
N GLY A 101 9.17 1.75 18.57
CA GLY A 101 8.57 0.45 18.86
C GLY A 101 7.06 0.36 18.60
N ARG A 102 6.42 1.43 18.13
CA ARG A 102 5.02 1.39 17.64
C ARG A 102 4.96 0.77 16.24
N ALA A 103 3.75 0.70 15.70
CA ALA A 103 3.50 0.25 14.32
C ALA A 103 2.56 1.23 13.62
N VAL A 104 2.82 1.48 12.34
CA VAL A 104 1.87 2.13 11.45
C VAL A 104 0.63 1.25 11.38
N LYS A 105 -0.56 1.80 11.65
CA LYS A 105 -1.79 1.02 11.67
C LYS A 105 -2.08 0.41 10.29
N TRP A 106 -2.38 -0.88 10.26
CA TRP A 106 -2.94 -1.52 9.08
C TRP A 106 -4.34 -0.98 8.79
N GLY A 107 -4.72 -0.95 7.52
CA GLY A 107 -6.07 -0.62 7.09
C GLY A 107 -6.36 0.87 6.92
N PHE A 108 -5.38 1.74 7.18
CA PHE A 108 -5.55 3.21 7.15
C PHE A 108 -4.89 3.89 5.96
N LEU A 109 -3.85 3.27 5.38
CA LEU A 109 -2.96 3.90 4.41
C LEU A 109 -2.81 3.01 3.18
N TYR A 110 -3.40 3.43 2.07
CA TYR A 110 -3.39 2.70 0.81
C TYR A 110 -2.71 3.49 -0.29
N ARG A 111 -2.03 2.78 -1.18
CA ARG A 111 -1.41 3.36 -2.38
C ARG A 111 -1.75 2.53 -3.60
N SER A 112 -1.90 3.19 -4.75
CA SER A 112 -2.17 2.52 -6.03
C SER A 112 -1.70 3.34 -7.22
N GLY A 113 -1.82 2.75 -8.41
CA GLY A 113 -1.92 3.52 -9.66
C GLY A 113 -3.36 3.96 -9.94
N GLN A 114 -3.65 4.22 -11.21
CA GLN A 114 -4.93 4.75 -11.63
C GLN A 114 -6.08 3.80 -11.33
N LEU A 115 -7.26 4.37 -11.11
CA LEU A 115 -8.47 3.64 -10.70
C LEU A 115 -9.52 3.58 -11.80
N SER A 116 -9.21 4.03 -13.02
CA SER A 116 -10.17 4.02 -14.14
C SER A 116 -10.49 2.60 -14.63
N GLY A 117 -9.54 1.68 -14.48
CA GLY A 117 -9.66 0.29 -14.93
C GLY A 117 -10.29 -0.68 -13.93
N LEU A 118 -10.71 -0.22 -12.75
CA LEU A 118 -11.26 -1.09 -11.69
C LEU A 118 -12.44 -1.93 -12.21
N SER A 119 -12.38 -3.24 -12.00
CA SER A 119 -13.50 -4.16 -12.23
C SER A 119 -14.60 -3.96 -11.18
N ASP A 120 -15.78 -4.57 -11.39
CA ASP A 120 -16.88 -4.52 -10.40
C ASP A 120 -16.46 -5.15 -9.06
N GLN A 121 -15.62 -6.19 -9.13
CA GLN A 121 -15.03 -6.84 -7.97
C GLN A 121 -14.06 -5.91 -7.25
N ASP A 122 -13.22 -5.17 -7.99
CA ASP A 122 -12.29 -4.21 -7.39
C ASP A 122 -13.03 -3.04 -6.74
N VAL A 123 -14.11 -2.54 -7.36
CA VAL A 123 -14.97 -1.49 -6.76
C VAL A 123 -15.62 -1.99 -5.48
N SER A 124 -16.13 -3.22 -5.46
CA SER A 124 -16.71 -3.84 -4.26
C SER A 124 -15.66 -4.02 -3.16
N LEU A 125 -14.44 -4.40 -3.53
CA LEU A 125 -13.33 -4.49 -2.60
C LEU A 125 -12.98 -3.11 -2.03
N LEU A 126 -12.82 -2.10 -2.90
CA LEU A 126 -12.51 -0.72 -2.49
C LEU A 126 -13.59 -0.13 -1.57
N GLU A 127 -14.85 -0.47 -1.81
CA GLU A 127 -15.97 -0.11 -0.93
C GLU A 127 -15.81 -0.73 0.47
N SER A 128 -15.41 -2.00 0.57
CA SER A 128 -15.18 -2.66 1.87
C SER A 128 -13.95 -2.16 2.64
N LEU A 129 -13.04 -1.45 1.97
CA LEU A 129 -11.87 -0.82 2.61
C LEU A 129 -12.21 0.51 3.27
N ASP A 130 -13.43 1.00 3.08
CA ASP A 130 -13.92 2.17 3.77
C ASP A 130 -13.06 3.45 3.55
N ILE A 131 -12.52 3.64 2.34
CA ILE A 131 -11.71 4.81 2.00
C ILE A 131 -12.52 6.10 2.17
N ASP A 132 -11.98 7.06 2.91
CA ASP A 132 -12.61 8.34 3.20
C ASP A 132 -12.05 9.47 2.32
N LEU A 133 -10.77 9.37 1.96
CA LEU A 133 -10.07 10.36 1.13
C LEU A 133 -9.22 9.67 0.06
N VAL A 134 -9.36 10.14 -1.17
CA VAL A 134 -8.49 9.81 -2.31
C VAL A 134 -7.69 11.06 -2.69
N CYS A 135 -6.37 10.97 -2.67
CA CYS A 135 -5.46 11.97 -3.23
C CYS A 135 -5.01 11.54 -4.62
N ASP A 136 -5.47 12.23 -5.66
CA ASP A 136 -5.13 11.95 -7.06
C ASP A 136 -4.01 12.90 -7.53
N PHE A 137 -2.80 12.35 -7.71
CA PHE A 137 -1.63 13.08 -8.18
C PHE A 137 -1.48 13.13 -9.71
N ARG A 138 -2.41 12.51 -10.46
CA ARG A 138 -2.38 12.55 -11.93
C ARG A 138 -2.59 13.98 -12.43
N ARG A 139 -2.07 14.27 -13.62
CA ARG A 139 -2.34 15.55 -14.30
C ARG A 139 -3.83 15.67 -14.61
N LEU A 140 -4.32 16.90 -14.79
CA LEU A 140 -5.75 17.13 -15.02
C LEU A 140 -6.24 16.43 -16.29
N GLU A 141 -5.41 16.34 -17.33
CA GLU A 141 -5.71 15.64 -18.58
C GLU A 141 -5.83 14.13 -18.35
N GLU A 142 -4.95 13.55 -17.55
CA GLU A 142 -5.01 12.13 -17.14
C GLU A 142 -6.29 11.86 -16.32
N GLN A 143 -6.68 12.78 -15.42
CA GLN A 143 -7.90 12.65 -14.61
C GLN A 143 -9.17 12.72 -15.46
N GLN A 144 -9.20 13.61 -16.46
CA GLN A 144 -10.34 13.81 -17.34
C GLN A 144 -10.48 12.69 -18.39
N GLY A 145 -9.37 12.25 -18.97
CA GLY A 145 -9.35 11.17 -19.96
C GLY A 145 -9.68 9.81 -19.36
N ASP A 146 -9.19 9.56 -18.13
CA ASP A 146 -9.36 8.31 -17.40
C ASP A 146 -9.94 8.57 -16.00
N PRO A 147 -11.23 8.92 -15.87
CA PRO A 147 -11.82 9.21 -14.57
C PRO A 147 -11.77 7.99 -13.62
N SER A 148 -11.43 8.23 -12.36
CA SER A 148 -11.37 7.17 -11.34
C SER A 148 -12.75 6.55 -11.13
N ARG A 149 -12.81 5.21 -11.15
CA ARG A 149 -14.04 4.45 -10.89
C ARG A 149 -14.16 4.19 -9.39
N LEU A 150 -14.96 4.99 -8.69
CA LEU A 150 -15.09 4.95 -7.23
C LEU A 150 -16.44 4.34 -6.78
N PRO A 151 -16.54 3.81 -5.55
CA PRO A 151 -17.79 3.29 -5.01
C PRO A 151 -18.91 4.34 -4.99
N CYS A 152 -20.12 3.93 -5.40
CA CYS A 152 -21.27 4.85 -5.48
C CYS A 152 -22.02 5.01 -4.15
N ALA A 153 -22.10 3.96 -3.31
CA ALA A 153 -22.91 4.03 -2.08
C ALA A 153 -22.26 4.93 -1.02
N ARG A 154 -20.93 4.87 -0.92
CA ARG A 154 -20.12 5.74 -0.05
C ARG A 154 -18.90 6.27 -0.80
N PRO A 155 -19.06 7.30 -1.66
CA PRO A 155 -17.94 7.85 -2.40
C PRO A 155 -16.96 8.56 -1.45
N PRO A 156 -15.64 8.34 -1.57
CA PRO A 156 -14.65 9.09 -0.80
C PRO A 156 -14.62 10.56 -1.23
N LYS A 157 -14.11 11.43 -0.35
CA LYS A 157 -13.66 12.76 -0.76
C LYS A 157 -12.50 12.60 -1.74
N VAL A 158 -12.52 13.32 -2.86
CA VAL A 158 -11.41 13.34 -3.81
C VAL A 158 -10.68 14.67 -3.72
N ALA A 159 -9.40 14.63 -3.34
CA ALA A 159 -8.48 15.75 -3.44
C ALA A 159 -7.66 15.62 -4.72
N SER A 160 -7.99 16.43 -5.73
CA SER A 160 -7.18 16.56 -6.94
C SER A 160 -5.93 17.39 -6.62
N LEU A 161 -4.77 16.75 -6.70
CA LEU A 161 -3.46 17.27 -6.32
C LEU A 161 -2.45 17.06 -7.47
N PRO A 162 -2.71 17.60 -8.68
CA PRO A 162 -1.91 17.25 -9.86
C PRO A 162 -0.43 17.58 -9.67
N ILE A 163 0.42 16.57 -9.89
CA ILE A 163 1.88 16.74 -9.92
C ILE A 163 2.32 16.62 -11.38
N VAL A 164 2.88 17.71 -11.89
CA VAL A 164 3.53 17.80 -13.19
C VAL A 164 5.01 18.02 -12.91
N PRO A 165 5.87 17.00 -13.06
CA PRO A 165 7.31 17.21 -12.98
C PRO A 165 7.74 18.27 -13.98
N GLY A 166 8.39 19.33 -13.51
CA GLY A 166 8.87 20.43 -14.38
C GLY A 166 9.89 19.97 -15.42
N SER A 167 10.55 18.84 -15.19
CA SER A 167 11.48 18.19 -16.11
C SER A 167 10.82 17.53 -17.32
N ASN A 168 9.51 17.23 -17.27
CA ASN A 168 8.82 16.57 -18.39
C ASN A 168 8.84 17.40 -19.68
N SER A 169 8.66 18.72 -19.60
CA SER A 169 8.62 19.58 -20.79
C SER A 169 9.98 19.69 -21.48
N ARG A 170 11.09 19.81 -20.73
CA ARG A 170 12.45 19.81 -21.30
C ARG A 170 12.85 18.45 -21.87
N PHE A 171 12.45 17.37 -21.20
CA PHE A 171 12.78 16.01 -21.63
C PHE A 171 12.06 15.60 -22.93
N PHE A 172 10.78 15.95 -23.13
CA PHE A 172 10.12 15.67 -24.41
C PHE A 172 10.77 16.42 -25.58
N GLU A 173 11.40 17.56 -25.33
CA GLU A 173 12.18 18.31 -26.33
C GLU A 173 13.57 17.71 -26.56
N GLU A 174 14.28 17.24 -25.52
CA GLU A 174 15.65 16.73 -25.60
C GLU A 174 15.77 15.22 -25.95
N VAL A 175 14.74 14.42 -25.67
CA VAL A 175 14.77 12.94 -25.85
C VAL A 175 14.30 12.51 -27.22
N ALA A 176 13.62 13.37 -27.96
CA ALA A 176 13.36 13.11 -29.37
C ALA A 176 14.67 12.76 -30.13
N ASP A 177 15.81 13.33 -29.69
CA ASP A 177 17.13 13.09 -30.26
C ASP A 177 17.96 12.01 -29.52
N SER A 178 17.57 11.58 -28.32
CA SER A 178 18.34 10.65 -27.45
C SER A 178 17.57 9.41 -27.00
N ALA A 179 16.43 9.13 -27.64
CA ALA A 179 15.57 7.99 -27.30
C ALA A 179 16.34 6.66 -27.36
N GLY A 180 16.61 6.08 -26.18
CA GLY A 180 17.27 4.78 -26.05
C GLY A 180 18.59 4.78 -25.27
N ASP A 181 19.14 5.93 -24.86
CA ASP A 181 20.30 5.97 -23.96
C ASP A 181 19.89 5.71 -22.49
N PRO A 182 20.33 4.59 -21.86
CA PRO A 182 20.01 4.30 -20.47
C PRO A 182 20.49 5.38 -19.48
N GLN A 183 21.60 6.07 -19.77
CA GLN A 183 22.13 7.10 -18.88
C GLN A 183 21.25 8.35 -18.90
N ALA A 184 20.85 8.83 -20.08
CA ALA A 184 19.91 9.93 -20.21
C ALA A 184 18.57 9.65 -19.50
N MET A 185 18.05 8.42 -19.60
CA MET A 185 16.84 8.02 -18.87
C MET A 185 17.04 8.03 -17.34
N PHE A 186 18.21 7.58 -16.88
CA PHE A 186 18.54 7.61 -15.45
C PHE A 186 18.62 9.04 -14.92
N ASP A 187 19.33 9.93 -15.62
CA ASP A 187 19.50 11.33 -15.22
C ASP A 187 18.15 12.06 -15.22
N PHE A 188 17.30 11.79 -16.19
CA PHE A 188 15.93 12.32 -16.20
C PHE A 188 15.09 11.86 -15.01
N MET A 189 15.10 10.57 -14.70
CA MET A 189 14.38 10.06 -13.53
C MET A 189 14.93 10.65 -12.24
N LEU A 190 16.24 10.92 -12.19
CA LEU A 190 16.89 11.58 -11.06
C LEU A 190 16.40 13.03 -10.91
N GLU A 191 16.28 13.78 -12.01
CA GLU A 191 15.71 15.12 -12.01
C GLU A 191 14.24 15.14 -11.58
N ILE A 192 13.42 14.20 -12.07
CA ILE A 192 12.03 14.05 -11.60
C ILE A 192 11.98 13.86 -10.08
N ASN A 193 12.86 13.02 -9.52
CA ASN A 193 12.90 12.77 -8.08
C ASN A 193 13.33 14.01 -7.28
N ARG A 194 14.23 14.85 -7.83
CA ARG A 194 14.56 16.16 -7.23
C ARG A 194 13.37 17.11 -7.27
N ASP A 195 12.66 17.17 -8.39
CA ASP A 195 11.47 18.02 -8.54
C ASP A 195 10.39 17.67 -7.49
N PHE A 196 10.16 16.39 -7.22
CA PHE A 196 9.26 15.96 -6.15
C PHE A 196 9.63 16.54 -4.77
N ALA A 197 10.92 16.58 -4.45
CA ALA A 197 11.41 17.06 -3.16
C ALA A 197 11.44 18.59 -3.07
N GLU A 198 11.79 19.26 -4.17
CA GLU A 198 12.07 20.71 -4.16
C GLU A 198 10.85 21.52 -4.63
N ALA A 199 10.28 21.18 -5.80
CA ALA A 199 9.25 21.96 -6.46
C ALA A 199 7.82 21.54 -6.09
N GLN A 200 7.61 20.26 -5.71
CA GLN A 200 6.27 19.73 -5.40
C GLN A 200 5.95 19.72 -3.90
N SER A 201 6.79 20.37 -3.08
CA SER A 201 6.64 20.43 -1.62
C SER A 201 5.30 21.02 -1.18
N ASP A 202 4.77 22.02 -1.88
CA ASP A 202 3.44 22.59 -1.60
C ASP A 202 2.30 21.60 -1.85
N THR A 203 2.40 20.80 -2.90
CA THR A 203 1.40 19.77 -3.25
C THR A 203 1.40 18.64 -2.23
N TYR A 204 2.57 18.14 -1.84
CA TYR A 204 2.68 17.16 -0.75
C TYR A 204 2.28 17.75 0.61
N GLY A 205 2.60 19.02 0.87
CA GLY A 205 2.11 19.74 2.05
C GLY A 205 0.59 19.83 2.07
N ARG A 206 -0.05 20.02 0.91
CA ARG A 206 -1.51 19.97 0.78
C ARG A 206 -2.05 18.57 1.04
N MET A 207 -1.41 17.51 0.53
CA MET A 207 -1.78 16.13 0.88
C MET A 207 -1.82 15.92 2.41
N PHE A 208 -0.77 16.33 3.14
CA PHE A 208 -0.78 16.24 4.61
C PHE A 208 -1.92 17.04 5.24
N ARG A 209 -2.23 18.24 4.75
CA ARG A 209 -3.37 19.03 5.26
C ARG A 209 -4.70 18.32 5.02
N GLU A 210 -4.91 17.71 3.86
CA GLU A 210 -6.13 16.94 3.56
C GLU A 210 -6.25 15.70 4.47
N ILE A 211 -5.14 14.99 4.70
CA ILE A 211 -5.09 13.83 5.61
C ILE A 211 -5.41 14.26 7.05
N LEU A 212 -4.75 15.30 7.55
CA LEU A 212 -4.87 15.77 8.93
C LEU A 212 -6.21 16.47 9.22
N ALA A 213 -6.95 16.89 8.19
CA ALA A 213 -8.28 17.46 8.33
C ALA A 213 -9.36 16.43 8.71
N LEU A 214 -9.06 15.13 8.55
CA LEU A 214 -9.97 14.04 8.88
C LEU A 214 -9.46 13.29 10.12
N GLN A 215 -10.38 12.90 11.00
CA GLN A 215 -10.07 12.06 12.16
C GLN A 215 -10.48 10.62 11.90
N ASP A 216 -9.63 9.67 12.30
CA ASP A 216 -9.87 8.22 12.18
C ASP A 216 -10.29 7.76 10.77
N ALA A 217 -9.69 8.39 9.76
CA ALA A 217 -10.03 8.21 8.36
C ALA A 217 -9.03 7.33 7.60
N ARG A 218 -9.46 6.76 6.48
CA ARG A 218 -8.67 5.88 5.61
C ARG A 218 -8.36 6.58 4.30
N PHE A 219 -7.10 6.50 3.89
CA PHE A 219 -6.55 7.33 2.83
C PHE A 219 -5.99 6.48 1.69
N LEU A 220 -6.30 6.86 0.46
CA LEU A 220 -5.70 6.31 -0.75
C LEU A 220 -4.93 7.40 -1.48
N VAL A 221 -3.64 7.21 -1.67
CA VAL A 221 -2.81 8.07 -2.54
C VAL A 221 -2.54 7.36 -3.86
N HIS A 222 -2.72 8.04 -4.99
CA HIS A 222 -2.44 7.42 -6.27
C HIS A 222 -1.95 8.38 -7.36
N CYS A 223 -1.37 7.80 -8.40
CA CYS A 223 -0.98 8.48 -9.63
C CYS A 223 -1.33 7.56 -10.81
N ALA A 224 -0.60 7.61 -11.93
CA ALA A 224 -0.83 6.71 -13.07
C ALA A 224 -0.41 5.25 -12.74
N ALA A 225 0.87 5.03 -12.42
CA ALA A 225 1.42 3.69 -12.17
C ALA A 225 1.51 3.32 -10.67
N GLY A 226 1.32 4.27 -9.77
CA GLY A 226 1.47 4.06 -8.33
C GLY A 226 2.91 3.89 -7.86
N LYS A 227 3.87 4.31 -8.70
CA LYS A 227 5.31 4.16 -8.47
C LYS A 227 5.96 5.46 -7.98
N ASP A 228 6.09 6.47 -8.83
CA ASP A 228 6.99 7.61 -8.54
C ASP A 228 6.29 8.68 -7.66
N ARG A 229 5.30 9.41 -8.20
CA ARG A 229 4.52 10.43 -7.44
C ARG A 229 3.90 9.85 -6.15
N THR A 230 3.31 8.67 -6.28
CA THR A 230 2.71 7.91 -5.16
C THR A 230 3.76 7.35 -4.21
N GLY A 231 4.89 6.85 -4.72
CA GLY A 231 5.95 6.29 -3.87
C GLY A 231 6.64 7.34 -3.06
N PHE A 232 6.86 8.53 -3.62
CA PHE A 232 7.36 9.67 -2.87
C PHE A 232 6.37 10.06 -1.76
N ALA A 233 5.07 10.13 -2.06
CA ALA A 233 4.02 10.39 -1.06
C ALA A 233 4.03 9.35 0.08
N ALA A 234 4.04 8.05 -0.26
CA ALA A 234 4.09 6.98 0.73
C ALA A 234 5.38 7.06 1.57
N ALA A 235 6.52 7.31 0.94
CA ALA A 235 7.81 7.41 1.60
C ALA A 235 7.84 8.55 2.63
N ILE A 236 7.39 9.76 2.27
CA ILE A 236 7.39 10.89 3.21
C ILE A 236 6.38 10.70 4.34
N VAL A 237 5.24 10.02 4.09
CA VAL A 237 4.30 9.65 5.17
C VAL A 237 4.94 8.67 6.14
N LEU A 238 5.59 7.61 5.66
CA LEU A 238 6.25 6.62 6.52
C LEU A 238 7.42 7.22 7.31
N LEU A 239 8.23 8.07 6.68
CA LEU A 239 9.30 8.80 7.36
C LEU A 239 8.75 9.73 8.45
N ALA A 240 7.65 10.45 8.17
CA ALA A 240 6.99 11.30 9.16
C ALA A 240 6.42 10.51 10.35
N LEU A 241 5.97 9.27 10.11
CA LEU A 241 5.53 8.34 11.16
C LEU A 241 6.68 7.67 11.92
N GLY A 242 7.94 7.92 11.52
CA GLY A 242 9.12 7.41 12.20
C GLY A 242 9.53 5.99 11.80
N VAL A 243 9.11 5.53 10.62
CA VAL A 243 9.59 4.26 10.04
C VAL A 243 11.04 4.42 9.57
N GLU A 244 11.86 3.39 9.78
CA GLU A 244 13.25 3.39 9.37
C GLU A 244 13.41 3.54 7.85
N ARG A 245 14.43 4.31 7.43
CA ARG A 245 14.62 4.63 6.01
C ARG A 245 14.76 3.38 5.14
N ASP A 246 15.50 2.37 5.60
CA ASP A 246 15.70 1.13 4.84
C ASP A 246 14.39 0.34 4.68
N VAL A 247 13.47 0.44 5.64
CA VAL A 247 12.12 -0.13 5.54
C VAL A 247 11.30 0.64 4.51
N VAL A 248 11.36 1.98 4.55
CA VAL A 248 10.70 2.85 3.56
C VAL A 248 11.18 2.55 2.15
N MET A 249 12.50 2.40 1.95
CA MET A 249 13.07 2.10 0.63
C MET A 249 12.75 0.69 0.13
N ARG A 250 12.39 -0.26 1.01
CA ARG A 250 11.88 -1.57 0.60
C ARG A 250 10.41 -1.53 0.16
N ASP A 251 9.61 -0.61 0.67
CA ASP A 251 8.23 -0.38 0.16
C ASP A 251 8.21 0.43 -1.14
N TYR A 252 9.13 1.40 -1.25
CA TYR A 252 9.25 2.32 -2.38
C TYR A 252 9.42 1.60 -3.72
#